data_AF-A0A8D1MX52-F1
#
_entry.id   AF-A0A8D1MX52-F1
#
_cell.length_a   1.000
_cell.length_b   1.000
_cell.length_c   1.000
_cell.angle_alpha   90.00
_cell.angle_beta   90.00
_cell.angle_gamma   90.00
#
_symmetry.space_group_name_H-M   'P 1'
#
loop_
_entity.id
_entity.type
_entity.pdbx_description
1 polymer ?
#
loop_
_entity_poly.entity_id
_entity_poly.type
_entity_poly.pdbx_seq_one_letter_code
_entity_poly.pdbx_strand_id
1 'polypeptide(L)'
;MQMKRQRTITQMREKGKTPENQLSDEEILSLQEKDFTLLMLKMMQDIGNKLEVKMDNLQETLTKEIQDITLKQEEMQNTITEIKNSLEAANSRIQEEEERISKVEGNRLVEITDAEQKREKRLKTNEESLRELWDNVKYTNICIIGMLEGEEREKGTENIFQEIIAKNFPNMEKEPLTQIQQAQRVPYKINPRRNTPRHILIKLTKIKDKEKILKAAREKKQVTYKGTPIRLLADLSAETLQAMIYLT
;
A
#
# COMPACT_ATOMS: atom_id res chain seq x y z
N MET A 1 -4.05 -156.51 42.35
CA MET A 1 -3.52 -157.50 41.39
C MET A 1 -3.97 -157.08 39.98
N GLN A 2 -3.01 -156.98 39.06
CA GLN A 2 -3.04 -156.74 37.60
C GLN A 2 -4.35 -156.47 36.79
N MET A 3 -4.25 -155.43 35.93
CA MET A 3 -4.55 -155.34 34.47
C MET A 3 -5.92 -155.77 33.88
N LYS A 4 -6.54 -154.94 33.00
CA LYS A 4 -6.43 -154.93 31.50
C LYS A 4 -7.64 -154.24 30.77
N ARG A 5 -7.30 -153.39 29.78
CA ARG A 5 -7.83 -153.15 28.39
C ARG A 5 -9.32 -153.40 28.00
N GLN A 6 -9.91 -152.46 27.21
CA GLN A 6 -10.43 -152.56 25.80
C GLN A 6 -11.38 -151.37 25.49
N ARG A 7 -11.17 -150.53 24.45
CA ARG A 7 -11.45 -150.58 22.97
C ARG A 7 -12.93 -150.50 22.50
N THR A 8 -13.34 -149.27 22.11
CA THR A 8 -13.90 -148.74 20.82
C THR A 8 -15.25 -149.22 20.20
N ILE A 9 -15.88 -148.24 19.47
CA ILE A 9 -16.79 -148.24 18.27
C ILE A 9 -18.29 -147.90 18.61
N THR A 10 -19.04 -146.94 18.01
CA THR A 10 -19.65 -146.93 16.63
C THR A 10 -20.49 -145.64 16.28
N GLN A 11 -20.35 -145.15 15.02
CA GLN A 11 -21.20 -144.49 13.96
C GLN A 11 -22.46 -143.56 14.13
N MET A 12 -22.39 -142.42 13.40
CA MET A 12 -23.22 -141.78 12.30
C MET A 12 -24.76 -141.48 12.30
N ARG A 13 -25.09 -140.33 11.62
CA ARG A 13 -26.30 -139.83 10.85
C ARG A 13 -27.28 -138.83 11.56
N GLU A 14 -27.95 -137.82 10.96
CA GLU A 14 -28.09 -137.19 9.60
C GLU A 14 -28.85 -135.81 9.68
N LYS A 15 -28.54 -134.87 8.78
CA LYS A 15 -29.22 -133.67 8.16
C LYS A 15 -30.48 -132.94 8.74
N GLY A 16 -30.36 -131.59 8.87
CA GLY A 16 -31.05 -130.56 8.03
C GLY A 16 -32.26 -129.73 8.56
N LYS A 17 -32.11 -128.38 8.64
CA LYS A 17 -33.14 -127.31 8.38
C LYS A 17 -32.56 -125.88 8.60
N THR A 18 -32.78 -124.97 7.65
CA THR A 18 -32.76 -123.49 7.79
C THR A 18 -34.20 -122.99 7.54
N PRO A 19 -34.71 -121.89 8.16
CA PRO A 19 -34.41 -120.51 7.71
C PRO A 19 -34.51 -119.38 8.78
N GLU A 20 -33.97 -118.19 8.47
CA GLU A 20 -34.59 -116.83 8.61
C GLU A 20 -33.51 -115.72 8.67
N ASN A 21 -33.55 -114.81 7.68
CA ASN A 21 -32.81 -113.54 7.70
C ASN A 21 -33.62 -112.54 8.53
N GLN A 22 -33.16 -112.21 9.72
CA GLN A 22 -33.56 -111.00 10.44
C GLN A 22 -32.46 -109.96 10.23
N LEU A 23 -32.79 -108.83 9.60
CA LEU A 23 -31.93 -107.64 9.67
C LEU A 23 -31.93 -107.17 11.13
N SER A 24 -30.74 -106.99 11.71
CA SER A 24 -30.60 -106.68 13.13
C SER A 24 -30.93 -105.21 13.42
N ASP A 25 -31.36 -104.92 14.65
CA ASP A 25 -31.59 -103.55 15.13
C ASP A 25 -30.34 -102.64 14.96
N GLU A 26 -29.14 -103.23 14.87
CA GLU A 26 -27.89 -102.54 14.54
C GLU A 26 -27.85 -102.02 13.09
N GLU A 27 -28.47 -102.70 12.13
CA GLU A 27 -28.53 -102.26 10.74
C GLU A 27 -29.48 -101.05 10.57
N ILE A 28 -30.59 -101.01 11.33
CA ILE A 28 -31.56 -99.90 11.35
C ILE A 28 -30.97 -98.66 12.02
N LEU A 29 -30.27 -98.81 13.16
CA LEU A 29 -29.55 -97.72 13.83
C LEU A 29 -28.43 -97.13 12.94
N SER A 30 -27.71 -97.98 12.17
CA SER A 30 -26.65 -97.52 11.26
C SER A 30 -27.15 -96.73 10.04
N LEU A 31 -28.40 -96.96 9.62
CA LEU A 31 -29.04 -96.25 8.51
C LEU A 31 -29.42 -94.82 8.92
N GLN A 32 -29.96 -94.63 10.14
CA GLN A 32 -30.33 -93.31 10.66
C GLN A 32 -29.11 -92.41 10.94
N GLU A 33 -27.98 -92.97 11.37
CA GLU A 33 -26.71 -92.22 11.53
C GLU A 33 -26.20 -91.67 10.19
N LYS A 34 -26.26 -92.45 9.11
CA LYS A 34 -25.82 -92.01 7.77
C LYS A 34 -26.64 -90.83 7.25
N ASP A 35 -27.95 -90.84 7.46
CA ASP A 35 -28.84 -89.74 7.07
C ASP A 35 -28.57 -88.45 7.87
N PHE A 36 -28.30 -88.57 9.17
CA PHE A 36 -27.88 -87.42 10.00
C PHE A 36 -26.52 -86.88 9.54
N THR A 37 -25.57 -87.76 9.22
CA THR A 37 -24.24 -87.39 8.73
C THR A 37 -24.32 -86.64 7.40
N LEU A 38 -25.20 -87.08 6.48
CA LEU A 38 -25.46 -86.43 5.19
C LEU A 38 -26.11 -85.05 5.37
N LEU A 39 -27.05 -84.92 6.31
CA LEU A 39 -27.68 -83.65 6.65
C LEU A 39 -26.66 -82.64 7.18
N MET A 40 -25.76 -83.07 8.07
CA MET A 40 -24.67 -82.25 8.60
C MET A 40 -23.70 -81.79 7.51
N LEU A 41 -23.32 -82.69 6.60
CA LEU A 41 -22.50 -82.36 5.42
C LEU A 41 -23.14 -81.28 4.55
N LYS A 42 -24.44 -81.40 4.27
CA LYS A 42 -25.18 -80.43 3.45
C LYS A 42 -25.28 -79.06 4.13
N MET A 43 -25.52 -79.04 5.44
CA MET A 43 -25.49 -77.80 6.23
C MET A 43 -24.11 -77.15 6.24
N MET A 44 -23.04 -77.94 6.39
CA MET A 44 -21.66 -77.44 6.33
C MET A 44 -21.33 -76.87 4.95
N GLN A 45 -21.79 -77.53 3.87
CA GLN A 45 -21.61 -77.06 2.49
C GLN A 45 -22.31 -75.71 2.28
N ASP A 46 -23.57 -75.58 2.70
CA ASP A 46 -24.33 -74.33 2.57
C ASP A 46 -23.69 -73.19 3.37
N ILE A 47 -23.17 -73.48 4.57
CA ILE A 47 -22.41 -72.50 5.38
C ILE A 47 -21.11 -72.11 4.67
N GLY A 48 -20.38 -73.08 4.13
CA GLY A 48 -19.15 -72.84 3.36
C GLY A 48 -19.39 -71.94 2.16
N ASN A 49 -20.38 -72.27 1.33
CA ASN A 49 -20.77 -71.47 0.17
C ASN A 49 -21.18 -70.05 0.56
N LYS A 50 -21.92 -69.88 1.66
CA LYS A 50 -22.35 -68.56 2.16
C LYS A 50 -21.18 -67.74 2.71
N LEU A 51 -20.18 -68.38 3.29
CA LEU A 51 -18.93 -67.75 3.73
C LEU A 51 -18.09 -67.31 2.53
N GLU A 52 -17.98 -68.16 1.51
CA GLU A 52 -17.22 -67.88 0.28
C GLU A 52 -17.78 -66.65 -0.45
N VAL A 53 -19.11 -66.60 -0.68
CA VAL A 53 -19.77 -65.43 -1.27
C VAL A 53 -19.54 -64.14 -0.45
N LYS A 54 -19.56 -64.23 0.89
CA LYS A 54 -19.25 -63.08 1.74
C LYS A 54 -17.79 -62.64 1.61
N MET A 55 -16.87 -63.60 1.48
CA MET A 55 -15.44 -63.34 1.34
C MET A 55 -15.13 -62.71 -0.01
N ASP A 56 -15.74 -63.20 -1.09
CA ASP A 56 -15.64 -62.61 -2.43
C ASP A 56 -16.16 -61.17 -2.46
N ASN A 57 -17.34 -60.92 -1.87
CA ASN A 57 -17.91 -59.57 -1.79
C ASN A 57 -17.01 -58.61 -0.99
N LEU A 58 -16.40 -59.09 0.11
CA LEU A 58 -15.44 -58.32 0.91
C LEU A 58 -14.19 -58.00 0.09
N GLN A 59 -13.64 -58.99 -0.62
CA GLN A 59 -12.47 -58.82 -1.47
C GLN A 59 -12.75 -57.82 -2.60
N GLU A 60 -13.91 -57.92 -3.25
CA GLU A 60 -14.31 -56.99 -4.32
C GLU A 60 -14.44 -55.56 -3.77
N THR A 61 -15.05 -55.40 -2.59
CA THR A 61 -15.22 -54.08 -1.94
C THR A 61 -13.87 -53.45 -1.58
N LEU A 62 -12.99 -54.22 -0.93
CA LEU A 62 -11.64 -53.76 -0.58
C LEU A 62 -10.82 -53.40 -1.83
N THR A 63 -10.92 -54.19 -2.89
CA THR A 63 -10.19 -53.93 -4.14
C THR A 63 -10.62 -52.60 -4.77
N LYS A 64 -11.94 -52.32 -4.80
CA LYS A 64 -12.46 -51.04 -5.33
C LYS A 64 -12.00 -49.86 -4.48
N GLU A 65 -12.04 -49.96 -3.15
CA GLU A 65 -11.56 -48.90 -2.26
C GLU A 65 -10.06 -48.64 -2.43
N ILE A 66 -9.23 -49.68 -2.53
CA ILE A 66 -7.79 -49.53 -2.77
C ILE A 66 -7.52 -48.82 -4.11
N GLN A 67 -8.25 -49.18 -5.17
CA GLN A 67 -8.12 -48.53 -6.47
C GLN A 67 -8.49 -47.04 -6.41
N ASP A 68 -9.59 -46.69 -5.74
CA ASP A 68 -10.03 -45.30 -5.58
C ASP A 68 -9.04 -44.47 -4.75
N ILE A 69 -8.49 -45.05 -3.67
CA ILE A 69 -7.42 -44.41 -2.88
C ILE A 69 -6.16 -44.19 -3.74
N THR A 70 -5.78 -45.19 -4.55
CA THR A 70 -4.59 -45.11 -5.41
C THR A 70 -4.74 -43.99 -6.44
N LEU A 71 -5.90 -43.88 -7.09
CA LEU A 71 -6.21 -42.81 -8.04
C LEU A 71 -6.13 -41.43 -7.38
N LYS A 72 -6.77 -41.25 -6.22
CA LYS A 72 -6.71 -39.99 -5.45
C LYS A 72 -5.29 -39.64 -5.02
N GLN A 73 -4.47 -40.64 -4.69
CA GLN A 73 -3.06 -40.44 -4.37
C GLN A 73 -2.27 -39.92 -5.58
N GLU A 74 -2.51 -40.45 -6.77
CA GLU A 74 -1.86 -40.01 -8.01
C GLU A 74 -2.23 -38.56 -8.37
N GLU A 75 -3.52 -38.21 -8.29
CA GLU A 75 -4.00 -36.83 -8.49
C GLU A 75 -3.34 -35.86 -7.50
N MET A 76 -3.23 -36.25 -6.23
CA MET A 76 -2.56 -35.45 -5.21
C MET A 76 -1.06 -35.28 -5.50
N GLN A 77 -0.36 -36.30 -6.00
CA GLN A 77 1.05 -36.18 -6.36
C GLN A 77 1.28 -35.24 -7.55
N ASN A 78 0.39 -35.28 -8.54
CA ASN A 78 0.46 -34.38 -9.69
C ASN A 78 0.28 -32.93 -9.26
N THR A 79 -0.74 -32.64 -8.45
CA THR A 79 -0.98 -31.29 -7.93
C THR A 79 0.15 -30.78 -7.04
N ILE A 80 0.74 -31.62 -6.17
CA ILE A 80 1.94 -31.27 -5.38
C ILE A 80 3.10 -30.89 -6.29
N THR A 81 3.31 -31.62 -7.38
CA THR A 81 4.41 -31.37 -8.33
C THR A 81 4.21 -30.03 -9.05
N GLU A 82 2.99 -29.73 -9.49
CA GLU A 82 2.66 -28.43 -10.10
C GLU A 82 2.86 -27.27 -9.13
N ILE A 83 2.44 -27.42 -7.87
CA ILE A 83 2.64 -26.42 -6.82
C ILE A 83 4.13 -26.20 -6.58
N LYS A 84 4.92 -27.27 -6.48
CA LYS A 84 6.38 -27.18 -6.28
C LYS A 84 7.06 -26.40 -7.41
N ASN A 85 6.75 -26.73 -8.66
CA ASN A 85 7.32 -26.05 -9.82
C ASN A 85 6.92 -24.56 -9.86
N SER A 86 5.66 -24.26 -9.52
CA SER A 86 5.17 -22.88 -9.43
C SER A 86 5.87 -22.09 -8.32
N LEU A 87 6.14 -22.74 -7.19
CA LEU A 87 6.85 -22.14 -6.06
C LEU A 87 8.31 -21.85 -6.41
N GLU A 88 9.01 -22.78 -7.05
CA GLU A 88 10.38 -22.58 -7.52
C GLU A 88 10.46 -21.41 -8.52
N ALA A 89 9.54 -21.36 -9.49
CA ALA A 89 9.47 -20.26 -10.44
C ALA A 89 9.18 -18.90 -9.77
N ALA A 90 8.30 -18.87 -8.78
CA ALA A 90 8.03 -17.66 -7.99
C ALA A 90 9.27 -17.22 -7.20
N ASN A 91 10.01 -18.15 -6.61
CA ASN A 91 11.19 -17.86 -5.81
C ASN A 91 12.31 -17.23 -6.64
N SER A 92 12.56 -17.76 -7.85
CA SER A 92 13.53 -17.15 -8.78
C SER A 92 13.15 -15.72 -9.17
N ARG A 93 11.86 -15.46 -9.42
CA ARG A 93 11.38 -14.10 -9.74
C ARG A 93 11.54 -13.14 -8.58
N ILE A 94 11.29 -13.59 -7.35
CA ILE A 94 11.47 -12.75 -6.14
C ILE A 94 12.94 -12.36 -5.99
N GLN A 95 13.85 -13.30 -6.14
CA GLN A 95 15.29 -13.04 -6.01
C GLN A 95 15.78 -12.03 -7.08
N GLU A 96 15.30 -12.15 -8.32
CA GLU A 96 15.62 -11.18 -9.37
C GLU A 96 15.09 -9.77 -9.04
N GLU A 97 13.87 -9.66 -8.51
CA GLU A 97 13.28 -8.37 -8.12
C GLU A 97 14.04 -7.75 -6.92
N GLU A 98 14.46 -8.55 -5.94
CA GLU A 98 15.26 -8.11 -4.79
C GLU A 98 16.61 -7.51 -5.22
N GLU A 99 17.32 -8.15 -6.15
CA GLU A 99 18.56 -7.61 -6.70
C GLU A 99 18.34 -6.30 -7.46
N ARG A 100 17.25 -6.21 -8.24
CA ARG A 100 16.85 -4.98 -8.92
C ARG A 100 16.54 -3.86 -7.94
N ILE A 101 15.83 -4.14 -6.85
CA ILE A 101 15.52 -3.18 -5.79
C ILE A 101 16.81 -2.70 -5.12
N SER A 102 17.68 -3.63 -4.71
CA SER A 102 18.98 -3.30 -4.07
C SER A 102 19.84 -2.38 -4.94
N LYS A 103 19.89 -2.63 -6.26
CA LYS A 103 20.61 -1.76 -7.20
C LYS A 103 20.02 -0.34 -7.30
N VAL A 104 18.70 -0.21 -7.22
CA VAL A 104 18.03 1.10 -7.25
C VAL A 104 18.23 1.84 -5.92
N GLU A 105 18.13 1.14 -4.79
CA GLU A 105 18.29 1.72 -3.46
C GLU A 105 19.73 2.14 -3.16
N GLY A 106 20.72 1.32 -3.53
CA GLY A 106 22.12 1.51 -3.12
C GLY A 106 22.73 2.84 -3.57
N ASN A 107 22.57 3.21 -4.85
CA ASN A 107 23.27 4.37 -5.42
C ASN A 107 22.32 5.44 -5.95
N ARG A 108 21.26 5.05 -6.67
CA ARG A 108 20.42 6.01 -7.39
C ARG A 108 19.60 6.90 -6.46
N LEU A 109 19.06 6.34 -5.38
CA LEU A 109 18.22 7.09 -4.45
C LEU A 109 19.02 8.10 -3.62
N VAL A 110 20.24 7.72 -3.23
CA VAL A 110 21.20 8.60 -2.55
C VAL A 110 21.61 9.75 -3.46
N GLU A 111 21.99 9.48 -4.71
CA GLU A 111 22.36 10.52 -5.69
C GLU A 111 21.24 11.52 -5.95
N ILE A 112 19.99 11.04 -6.06
CA ILE A 112 18.81 11.90 -6.24
C ILE A 112 18.62 12.80 -5.00
N THR A 113 18.72 12.22 -3.80
CA THR A 113 18.54 12.96 -2.55
C THR A 113 19.58 14.07 -2.42
N ASP A 114 20.86 13.77 -2.70
CA ASP A 114 21.94 14.75 -2.64
C ASP A 114 21.75 15.86 -3.69
N ALA A 115 21.34 15.49 -4.91
CA ALA A 115 21.05 16.45 -5.98
C ALA A 115 19.88 17.38 -5.60
N GLU A 116 18.83 16.85 -4.98
CA GLU A 116 17.68 17.62 -4.49
C GLU A 116 18.08 18.57 -3.37
N GLN A 117 18.85 18.11 -2.38
CA GLN A 117 19.36 18.99 -1.32
C GLN A 117 20.24 20.11 -1.87
N LYS A 118 21.08 19.82 -2.87
CA LYS A 118 21.89 20.84 -3.55
C LYS A 118 21.02 21.84 -4.31
N ARG A 119 19.97 21.38 -4.99
CA ARG A 119 19.01 22.24 -5.70
C ARG A 119 18.25 23.14 -4.72
N GLU A 120 17.78 22.59 -3.61
CA GLU A 120 17.11 23.31 -2.53
C GLU A 120 17.97 24.46 -1.98
N LYS A 121 19.23 24.16 -1.64
CA LYS A 121 20.19 25.19 -1.17
C LYS A 121 20.38 26.31 -2.20
N ARG A 122 20.53 25.97 -3.48
CA ARG A 122 20.65 26.95 -4.56
C ARG A 122 19.40 27.82 -4.71
N LEU A 123 18.22 27.23 -4.58
CA LEU A 123 16.96 27.98 -4.66
C LEU A 123 16.81 28.96 -3.51
N LYS A 124 17.13 28.55 -2.27
CA LYS A 124 17.13 29.44 -1.10
C LYS A 124 18.09 30.62 -1.29
N THR A 125 19.34 30.36 -1.70
CA THR A 125 20.30 31.44 -1.97
C THR A 125 19.82 32.37 -3.08
N ASN A 126 19.20 31.82 -4.13
CA ASN A 126 18.64 32.63 -5.21
C ASN A 126 17.47 33.50 -4.73
N GLU A 127 16.59 32.97 -3.88
CA GLU A 127 15.47 33.72 -3.29
C GLU A 127 15.97 34.89 -2.43
N GLU A 128 16.95 34.65 -1.57
CA GLU A 128 17.58 35.70 -0.76
C GLU A 128 18.26 36.76 -1.65
N SER A 129 18.98 36.33 -2.67
CA SER A 129 19.62 37.23 -3.64
C SER A 129 18.59 38.07 -4.40
N LEU A 130 17.47 37.47 -4.80
CA LEU A 130 16.37 38.18 -5.46
C LEU A 130 15.70 39.19 -4.52
N ARG A 131 15.52 38.83 -3.25
CA ARG A 131 15.01 39.75 -2.22
C ARG A 131 15.92 40.96 -2.07
N GLU A 132 17.23 40.75 -1.96
CA GLU A 132 18.21 41.84 -1.86
C GLU A 132 18.23 42.72 -3.13
N LEU A 133 18.20 42.12 -4.32
CA LEU A 133 18.13 42.87 -5.58
C LEU A 133 16.86 43.69 -5.69
N TRP A 134 15.71 43.14 -5.29
CA TRP A 134 14.44 43.87 -5.29
C TRP A 134 14.42 45.00 -4.28
N ASP A 135 14.92 44.77 -3.06
CA ASP A 135 15.04 45.80 -2.05
C ASP A 135 16.00 46.90 -2.53
N ASN A 136 17.11 46.56 -3.20
CA ASN A 136 18.02 47.52 -3.83
C ASN A 136 17.34 48.37 -4.90
N VAL A 137 16.55 47.76 -5.80
CA VAL A 137 15.79 48.47 -6.84
C VAL A 137 14.76 49.42 -6.22
N LYS A 138 14.12 49.00 -5.12
CA LYS A 138 13.14 49.81 -4.38
C LYS A 138 13.77 50.74 -3.35
N TYR A 139 15.08 50.67 -3.14
CA TYR A 139 15.75 51.34 -2.04
C TYR A 139 15.66 52.86 -2.13
N THR A 140 15.45 53.43 -3.33
CA THR A 140 15.22 54.86 -3.54
C THR A 140 13.76 55.25 -3.79
N ASN A 141 12.82 54.30 -3.67
CA ASN A 141 11.40 54.54 -3.91
C ASN A 141 10.66 55.04 -2.65
N ILE A 142 9.76 56.01 -2.85
CA ILE A 142 8.75 56.46 -1.90
C ILE A 142 7.36 56.15 -2.45
N CYS A 143 6.47 55.66 -1.59
CA CYS A 143 5.07 55.39 -1.89
C CYS A 143 4.18 56.46 -1.26
N ILE A 144 3.31 57.08 -2.07
CA ILE A 144 2.29 58.03 -1.60
C ILE A 144 0.92 57.36 -1.63
N ILE A 145 0.24 57.35 -0.49
CA ILE A 145 -1.09 56.75 -0.31
C ILE A 145 -2.08 57.83 0.14
N GLY A 146 -3.33 57.73 -0.33
CA GLY A 146 -4.45 58.61 0.07
C GLY A 146 -4.73 59.73 -0.92
N MET A 147 -4.06 59.76 -2.06
CA MET A 147 -4.26 60.78 -3.09
C MET A 147 -5.36 60.39 -4.08
N LEU A 148 -6.27 61.31 -4.36
CA LEU A 148 -7.39 61.09 -5.31
C LEU A 148 -6.89 60.85 -6.73
N GLU A 149 -7.58 60.00 -7.48
CA GLU A 149 -7.24 59.69 -8.88
C GLU A 149 -7.49 60.91 -9.77
N GLY A 150 -6.53 61.25 -10.65
CA GLY A 150 -6.70 62.27 -11.67
C GLY A 150 -6.10 63.63 -11.35
N GLU A 151 -5.68 63.88 -10.10
CA GLU A 151 -4.93 65.08 -9.70
C GLU A 151 -3.66 65.28 -10.54
N GLU A 152 -3.02 64.18 -10.94
CA GLU A 152 -1.79 64.22 -11.76
C GLU A 152 -2.02 64.61 -13.23
N ARG A 153 -3.26 64.72 -13.72
CA ARG A 153 -3.52 65.09 -15.13
C ARG A 153 -3.15 66.53 -15.45
N GLU A 154 -3.19 67.43 -14.47
CA GLU A 154 -2.96 68.85 -14.67
C GLU A 154 -1.46 69.19 -14.67
N LYS A 155 -0.71 68.65 -13.70
CA LYS A 155 0.68 69.06 -13.44
C LYS A 155 1.68 67.90 -13.48
N GLY A 156 1.23 66.65 -13.64
CA GLY A 156 2.09 65.48 -13.52
C GLY A 156 2.41 65.12 -12.06
N THR A 157 2.75 63.84 -11.85
CA THR A 157 3.07 63.25 -10.54
C THR A 157 4.34 63.84 -9.91
N GLU A 158 5.30 64.28 -10.71
CA GLU A 158 6.55 64.90 -10.25
C GLU A 158 6.32 66.25 -9.58
N ASN A 159 5.55 67.13 -10.22
CA ASN A 159 5.21 68.45 -9.68
C ASN A 159 4.34 68.33 -8.43
N ILE A 160 3.43 67.35 -8.38
CA ILE A 160 2.65 67.06 -7.16
C ILE A 160 3.59 66.69 -6.01
N PHE A 161 4.58 65.82 -6.26
CA PHE A 161 5.54 65.46 -5.23
C PHE A 161 6.32 66.70 -4.74
N GLN A 162 6.79 67.55 -5.64
CA GLN A 162 7.47 68.80 -5.28
C GLN A 162 6.57 69.72 -4.44
N GLU A 163 5.29 69.89 -4.80
CA GLU A 163 4.31 70.68 -4.03
C GLU A 163 4.09 70.10 -2.62
N ILE A 164 4.01 68.78 -2.49
CA ILE A 164 3.91 68.09 -1.19
C ILE A 164 5.13 68.41 -0.34
N ILE A 165 6.33 68.32 -0.91
CA ILE A 165 7.57 68.58 -0.17
C ILE A 165 7.66 70.05 0.24
N ALA A 166 7.43 71.00 -0.67
CA ALA A 166 7.45 72.44 -0.39
C ALA A 166 6.48 72.81 0.74
N LYS A 167 5.25 72.32 0.66
CA LYS A 167 4.19 72.61 1.63
C LYS A 167 4.44 71.98 3.00
N ASN A 168 4.92 70.75 3.03
CA ASN A 168 5.02 69.99 4.29
C ASN A 168 6.41 70.09 4.95
N PHE A 169 7.46 70.28 4.16
CA PHE A 169 8.86 70.26 4.61
C PHE A 169 9.65 71.46 4.06
N PRO A 170 9.26 72.71 4.38
CA PRO A 170 9.86 73.92 3.81
C PRO A 170 11.36 74.07 4.11
N ASN A 171 11.83 73.46 5.20
CA ASN A 171 13.25 73.45 5.54
C ASN A 171 14.11 72.60 4.58
N MET A 172 13.49 71.73 3.77
CA MET A 172 14.20 70.92 2.79
C MET A 172 14.48 71.65 1.48
N GLU A 173 13.76 72.73 1.15
CA GLU A 173 14.01 73.51 -0.08
C GLU A 173 15.35 74.27 -0.07
N LYS A 174 15.94 74.46 1.12
CA LYS A 174 17.25 75.13 1.27
C LYS A 174 18.41 74.27 0.74
N GLU A 175 18.20 72.96 0.63
CA GLU A 175 19.09 72.05 -0.08
C GLU A 175 18.39 71.61 -1.38
N PRO A 176 19.03 71.66 -2.55
CA PRO A 176 18.39 71.17 -3.77
C PRO A 176 18.17 69.65 -3.64
N LEU A 177 16.94 69.24 -3.31
CA LEU A 177 16.53 67.84 -3.37
C LEU A 177 16.75 67.33 -4.80
N THR A 178 17.39 66.17 -4.92
CA THR A 178 17.83 65.68 -6.23
C THR A 178 16.64 65.34 -7.13
N GLN A 179 16.86 65.43 -8.44
CA GLN A 179 15.92 65.09 -9.51
C GLN A 179 15.21 63.75 -9.26
N ILE A 180 13.89 63.78 -9.44
CA ILE A 180 13.02 62.60 -9.50
C ILE A 180 13.42 61.82 -10.76
N GLN A 181 13.70 60.53 -10.63
CA GLN A 181 14.01 59.67 -11.77
C GLN A 181 12.72 59.19 -12.45
N GLN A 182 11.69 58.92 -11.67
CA GLN A 182 10.40 58.45 -12.16
C GLN A 182 9.32 58.77 -11.14
N ALA A 183 8.16 59.22 -11.60
CA ALA A 183 6.98 59.35 -10.76
C ALA A 183 5.76 58.83 -11.50
N GLN A 184 5.07 57.82 -10.97
CA GLN A 184 3.90 57.26 -11.63
C GLN A 184 2.93 56.59 -10.67
N ARG A 185 1.65 56.52 -11.07
CA ARG A 185 0.64 55.70 -10.39
C ARG A 185 0.88 54.22 -10.68
N VAL A 186 0.83 53.39 -9.64
CA VAL A 186 1.03 51.94 -9.74
C VAL A 186 -0.17 51.21 -9.13
N PRO A 187 -0.72 50.18 -9.79
CA PRO A 187 -0.41 49.72 -11.15
C PRO A 187 -0.87 50.71 -12.24
N TYR A 188 -0.26 50.65 -13.43
CA TYR A 188 -0.56 51.59 -14.53
C TYR A 188 -2.05 51.58 -14.95
N LYS A 189 -2.70 50.41 -14.91
CA LYS A 189 -4.12 50.24 -15.24
C LYS A 189 -4.99 50.44 -14.00
N ILE A 190 -6.07 51.20 -14.15
CA ILE A 190 -7.12 51.33 -13.12
C ILE A 190 -7.92 50.03 -13.07
N ASN A 191 -8.12 49.49 -11.87
CA ASN A 191 -9.01 48.35 -11.65
C ASN A 191 -10.37 48.88 -11.16
N PRO A 192 -11.46 48.74 -11.93
CA PRO A 192 -12.77 49.27 -11.54
C PRO A 192 -13.37 48.59 -10.30
N ARG A 193 -12.88 47.41 -9.90
CA ARG A 193 -13.31 46.72 -8.66
C ARG A 193 -12.66 47.28 -7.40
N ARG A 194 -11.67 48.15 -7.51
CA ARG A 194 -10.91 48.70 -6.38
C ARG A 194 -11.44 50.07 -6.02
N ASN A 195 -12.04 50.20 -4.83
CA ASN A 195 -12.60 51.46 -4.34
C ASN A 195 -11.55 52.40 -3.71
N THR A 196 -10.31 51.92 -3.53
CA THR A 196 -9.20 52.75 -3.02
C THR A 196 -8.39 53.35 -4.16
N PRO A 197 -7.96 54.62 -4.05
CA PRO A 197 -7.06 55.21 -5.04
C PRO A 197 -5.75 54.42 -5.14
N ARG A 198 -5.17 54.37 -6.35
CA ARG A 198 -3.84 53.76 -6.55
C ARG A 198 -2.78 54.57 -5.82
N HIS A 199 -1.72 53.92 -5.40
CA HIS A 199 -0.56 54.61 -4.85
C HIS A 199 0.28 55.23 -5.96
N ILE A 200 1.01 56.29 -5.61
CA ILE A 200 2.04 56.87 -6.48
C ILE A 200 3.40 56.38 -6.01
N LEU A 201 4.18 55.87 -6.94
CA LEU A 201 5.57 55.51 -6.73
C LEU A 201 6.47 56.63 -7.24
N ILE A 202 7.29 57.17 -6.36
CA ILE A 202 8.32 58.17 -6.66
C ILE A 202 9.68 57.53 -6.51
N LYS A 203 10.44 57.45 -7.59
CA LYS A 203 11.82 56.97 -7.58
C LYS A 203 12.77 58.15 -7.54
N LEU A 204 13.54 58.24 -6.47
CA LEU A 204 14.58 59.26 -6.31
C LEU A 204 15.92 58.74 -6.85
N THR A 205 16.79 59.66 -7.27
CA THR A 205 18.16 59.32 -7.70
C THR A 205 19.08 59.03 -6.51
N LYS A 206 18.84 59.66 -5.36
CA LYS A 206 19.65 59.48 -4.14
C LYS A 206 18.83 58.92 -2.99
N ILE A 207 19.40 57.92 -2.32
CA ILE A 207 18.76 57.31 -1.16
C ILE A 207 18.74 58.21 0.08
N LYS A 208 19.75 59.07 0.24
CA LYS A 208 19.80 60.07 1.33
C LYS A 208 18.57 60.99 1.33
N ASP A 209 18.08 61.34 0.14
CA ASP A 209 16.91 62.21 -0.01
C ASP A 209 15.63 61.47 0.41
N LYS A 210 15.51 60.18 0.06
CA LYS A 210 14.42 59.32 0.54
C LYS A 210 14.40 59.25 2.07
N GLU A 211 15.53 58.96 2.69
CA GLU A 211 15.64 58.83 4.14
C GLU A 211 15.28 60.13 4.85
N LYS A 212 15.79 61.27 4.37
CA LYS A 212 15.46 62.60 4.89
C LYS A 212 13.95 62.85 4.82
N ILE A 213 13.32 62.62 3.67
CA ILE A 213 11.88 62.85 3.44
C ILE A 213 11.03 61.95 4.34
N LEU A 214 11.33 60.65 4.39
CA LEU A 214 10.58 59.72 5.24
C LEU A 214 10.75 60.02 6.73
N LYS A 215 11.95 60.47 7.16
CA LYS A 215 12.20 60.90 8.53
C LYS A 215 11.37 62.14 8.89
N ALA A 216 11.39 63.17 8.04
CA ALA A 216 10.59 64.38 8.26
C ALA A 216 9.08 64.09 8.23
N ALA A 217 8.63 63.17 7.37
CA ALA A 217 7.23 62.73 7.35
C ALA A 217 6.81 62.07 8.67
N ARG A 218 7.67 61.23 9.26
CA ARG A 218 7.44 60.61 10.58
C ARG A 218 7.41 61.66 11.70
N GLU A 219 8.34 62.60 11.69
CA GLU A 219 8.43 63.69 12.70
C GLU A 219 7.23 64.63 12.65
N LYS A 220 6.77 64.99 11.44
CA LYS A 220 5.62 65.87 11.23
C LYS A 220 4.28 65.21 11.64
N LYS A 221 4.21 63.87 11.65
CA LYS A 221 3.03 63.02 11.93
C LYS A 221 1.87 63.14 10.94
N GLN A 222 1.57 64.33 10.42
CA GLN A 222 0.51 64.58 9.45
C GLN A 222 1.06 65.28 8.20
N VAL A 223 0.99 64.61 7.06
CA VAL A 223 1.35 65.15 5.74
C VAL A 223 0.04 65.39 4.98
N THR A 224 -0.08 66.55 4.32
CA THR A 224 -1.31 66.92 3.58
C THR A 224 -1.03 67.41 2.17
N TYR A 225 -1.96 67.14 1.25
CA TYR A 225 -1.98 67.68 -0.11
C TYR A 225 -3.36 68.28 -0.38
N LYS A 226 -3.42 69.55 -0.80
CA LYS A 226 -4.70 70.30 -0.99
C LYS A 226 -5.72 70.12 0.15
N GLY A 227 -5.25 70.02 1.40
CA GLY A 227 -6.11 69.82 2.59
C GLY A 227 -6.47 68.37 2.90
N THR A 228 -6.15 67.42 2.00
CA THR A 228 -6.37 65.98 2.20
C THR A 228 -5.16 65.34 2.90
N PRO A 229 -5.36 64.53 3.97
CA PRO A 229 -4.28 63.78 4.60
C PRO A 229 -3.73 62.70 3.67
N ILE A 230 -2.40 62.61 3.57
CA ILE A 230 -1.69 61.59 2.79
C ILE A 230 -0.62 60.91 3.64
N ARG A 231 -0.17 59.74 3.19
CA ARG A 231 0.92 58.99 3.84
C ARG A 231 2.08 58.80 2.87
N LEU A 232 3.28 59.08 3.35
CA LEU A 232 4.54 58.79 2.67
C LEU A 232 5.19 57.57 3.34
N LEU A 233 5.40 56.50 2.58
CA LEU A 233 5.95 55.24 3.06
C LEU A 233 7.14 54.79 2.23
N ALA A 234 8.00 53.95 2.80
CA ALA A 234 9.00 53.23 2.02
C ALA A 234 8.31 52.15 1.17
N ASP A 235 8.73 52.01 -0.08
CA ASP A 235 8.40 50.84 -0.90
C ASP A 235 9.38 49.72 -0.51
N LEU A 236 8.86 48.64 0.08
CA LEU A 236 9.61 47.48 0.55
C LEU A 236 9.13 46.23 -0.21
N SER A 237 9.94 45.17 -0.25
CA SER A 237 9.50 43.85 -0.71
C SER A 237 8.42 43.27 0.22
N ALA A 238 7.63 42.33 -0.31
CA ALA A 238 6.56 41.69 0.47
C ALA A 238 7.14 40.88 1.63
N GLU A 239 8.29 40.25 1.40
CA GLU A 239 9.07 39.47 2.34
C GLU A 239 9.58 40.33 3.49
N THR A 240 10.13 41.51 3.19
CA THR A 240 10.59 42.47 4.21
C THR A 240 9.41 43.02 5.02
N LEU A 241 8.27 43.30 4.39
CA LEU A 241 7.05 43.68 5.11
C LEU A 241 6.55 42.56 6.03
N GLN A 242 6.56 41.31 5.56
CA GLN A 242 6.14 40.15 6.34
C GLN A 242 7.06 39.91 7.55
N ALA A 243 8.38 40.00 7.35
CA ALA A 243 9.36 39.87 8.43
C ALA A 243 9.17 40.95 9.52
N MET A 244 8.83 42.19 9.13
CA MET A 244 8.55 43.26 10.09
C MET A 244 7.29 43.02 10.92
N ILE A 245 6.26 42.38 10.36
CA ILE A 245 5.02 42.05 11.09
C ILE A 245 5.27 40.97 12.15
N TYR A 246 6.12 39.97 11.87
CA TYR A 246 6.42 38.90 12.83
C TYR A 246 7.39 39.31 13.95
N LEU A 247 8.03 40.48 13.83
CA LEU A 247 8.96 41.03 14.82
C LEU A 247 8.30 42.03 15.79
N THR A 248 7.00 42.29 15.65
CA THR A 248 6.17 43.14 16.52
C THR A 248 5.10 42.36 17.22
#